data_AF-A0A9D4TDL8-F1
#
_entry.id   AF-A0A9D4TDL8-F1
#
_cell.length_a   1.000
_cell.length_b   1.000
_cell.length_c   1.000
_cell.angle_alpha   90.00
_cell.angle_beta   90.00
_cell.angle_gamma   90.00
#
_symmetry.space_group_name_H-M   'P 1'
#
loop_
_entity.id
_entity.type
_entity.pdbx_description
1 polymer ?
#
loop_
_entity_poly.entity_id
_entity_poly.type
_entity_poly.pdbx_seq_one_letter_code
_entity_poly.pdbx_strand_id
1 'polypeptide(L)'
;MPFAGIVPLDPFLPTTGRPVQPWSRWHDMFKVYLLASGASEFSPERRKAILLHSLGPEGQRIFNILSVSQAAEKTEEEDGTGATPDVYDSAVAAQAKHFDSTCNLVIERHRFHR
;
A
#
# COMPACT_ATOMS: atom_id res chain seq x y z
N MET A 1 2.15 19.54 4.44
CA MET A 1 1.27 20.44 3.66
C MET A 1 0.00 19.68 3.36
N PRO A 2 -1.19 20.14 3.78
CA PRO A 2 -2.46 19.52 3.39
C PRO A 2 -2.70 19.75 1.88
N PHE A 3 -3.04 18.69 1.15
CA PHE A 3 -3.49 18.84 -0.24
C PHE A 3 -4.89 19.44 -0.25
N ALA A 4 -5.11 20.48 -1.04
CA ALA A 4 -6.44 21.07 -1.30
C ALA A 4 -7.23 21.48 -0.03
N GLY A 5 -6.56 21.76 1.09
CA GLY A 5 -7.23 22.09 2.36
C GLY A 5 -7.90 20.91 3.06
N ILE A 6 -7.66 19.67 2.60
CA ILE A 6 -8.20 18.45 3.19
C ILE A 6 -7.23 17.94 4.24
N VAL A 7 -7.79 17.45 5.35
CA VAL A 7 -7.01 16.81 6.41
C VAL A 7 -6.33 15.57 5.83
N PRO A 8 -4.99 15.44 5.97
CA PRO A 8 -4.28 14.27 5.48
C PRO A 8 -4.81 13.01 6.19
N LEU A 9 -4.85 11.90 5.46
CA LEU A 9 -5.18 10.59 6.03
C LEU A 9 -4.22 10.25 7.17
N ASP A 10 -4.76 9.63 8.21
CA ASP A 10 -3.94 9.05 9.26
C ASP A 10 -3.02 7.98 8.65
N PRO A 11 -1.73 7.97 9.03
CA PRO A 11 -0.78 6.99 8.53
C PRO A 11 -1.26 5.56 8.77
N PHE A 12 -1.18 4.70 7.76
CA PHE A 12 -1.56 3.29 7.89
C PHE A 12 -0.70 2.56 8.94
N LEU A 13 0.61 2.81 8.91
CA LEU A 13 1.63 2.20 9.77
C LEU A 13 2.64 3.26 10.24
N PRO A 14 2.30 4.04 11.28
CA PRO A 14 3.20 5.03 11.87
C PRO A 14 4.31 4.41 12.73
N THR A 15 4.11 3.21 13.27
CA THR A 15 5.06 2.54 14.18
C THR A 15 5.03 1.03 13.92
N THR A 16 6.10 0.34 14.29
CA THR A 16 6.20 -1.11 14.17
C THR A 16 5.08 -1.76 14.98
N GLY A 17 4.18 -2.49 14.32
CA GLY A 17 3.06 -3.12 15.01
C GLY A 17 1.82 -3.31 14.14
N ARG A 18 0.69 -3.50 14.81
CA ARG A 18 -0.59 -3.79 14.16
C ARG A 18 -1.14 -2.52 13.50
N PRO A 19 -1.50 -2.56 12.20
CA PRO A 19 -2.26 -1.46 11.63
C PRO A 19 -3.60 -1.35 12.38
N VAL A 20 -4.02 -0.12 12.67
CA VAL A 20 -5.25 0.14 13.45
C VAL A 20 -6.49 -0.39 12.72
N GLN A 21 -6.42 -0.48 11.38
CA GLN A 21 -7.49 -0.95 10.52
C GLN A 21 -6.97 -1.90 9.43
N PRO A 22 -7.82 -2.78 8.88
CA PRO A 22 -7.46 -3.64 7.75
C PRO A 22 -7.06 -2.84 6.52
N TRP A 23 -6.16 -3.41 5.70
CA TRP A 23 -5.70 -2.80 4.45
C TRP A 23 -6.85 -2.38 3.52
N SER A 24 -7.81 -3.27 3.28
CA SER A 24 -8.97 -3.00 2.42
C SER A 24 -9.73 -1.75 2.87
N ARG A 25 -10.01 -1.62 4.17
CA ARG A 25 -10.74 -0.47 4.73
C ARG A 25 -9.96 0.82 4.57
N TRP A 26 -8.66 0.79 4.89
CA TRP A 26 -7.80 1.96 4.74
C TRP A 26 -7.65 2.38 3.28
N HIS A 27 -7.49 1.42 2.38
CA HIS A 27 -7.34 1.69 0.95
C HIS A 27 -8.61 2.31 0.33
N ASP A 28 -9.80 1.92 0.80
CA ASP A 28 -11.04 2.59 0.37
C ASP A 28 -11.12 4.03 0.87
N MET A 29 -10.68 4.31 2.09
CA MET A 29 -10.53 5.70 2.58
C MET A 29 -9.50 6.48 1.76
N PHE A 30 -8.40 5.82 1.35
CA PHE A 30 -7.38 6.40 0.48
C PHE A 30 -7.93 6.80 -0.89
N LYS A 31 -8.77 5.97 -1.52
CA LYS A 31 -9.45 6.33 -2.78
C LYS A 31 -10.32 7.57 -2.62
N VAL A 32 -11.08 7.66 -1.53
CA VAL A 32 -11.92 8.83 -1.23
C VAL A 32 -11.07 10.08 -1.05
N TYR A 33 -9.94 9.98 -0.35
CA TYR A 33 -8.99 11.09 -0.21
C TYR A 33 -8.38 11.51 -1.55
N LEU A 34 -7.98 10.56 -2.40
CA LEU A 34 -7.47 10.89 -3.75
C LEU A 34 -8.52 11.62 -4.58
N LEU A 35 -9.77 11.17 -4.52
CA LEU A 35 -10.88 11.82 -5.22
C LEU A 35 -11.14 13.23 -4.68
N ALA A 36 -11.23 13.37 -3.35
CA ALA A 36 -11.54 14.64 -2.71
C ALA A 36 -10.42 15.68 -2.92
N SER A 37 -9.15 15.25 -2.90
CA SER A 37 -7.99 16.13 -3.10
C SER A 37 -7.69 16.46 -4.56
N GLY A 38 -8.41 15.86 -5.51
CA GLY A 38 -8.10 15.94 -6.94
C GLY A 38 -6.85 15.16 -7.34
N ALA A 39 -6.20 14.47 -6.39
CA ALA A 39 -4.99 13.69 -6.66
C ALA A 39 -5.25 12.43 -7.49
N SER A 40 -6.52 12.05 -7.71
CA SER A 40 -6.91 10.98 -8.63
C SER A 40 -6.48 11.24 -10.08
N GLU A 41 -6.39 12.51 -10.48
CA GLU A 41 -6.01 12.95 -11.83
C GLU A 41 -4.49 13.06 -12.02
N PHE A 42 -3.71 12.86 -10.96
CA PHE A 42 -2.26 12.95 -11.05
C PHE A 42 -1.65 11.77 -11.80
N SER A 43 -0.40 11.97 -12.25
CA SER A 43 0.37 10.91 -12.88
C SER A 43 0.49 9.67 -11.97
N PRO A 44 0.61 8.47 -12.55
CA PRO A 44 0.80 7.22 -11.81
C PRO A 44 1.85 7.28 -10.72
N GLU A 45 2.99 7.88 -11.06
CA GLU A 45 4.16 8.02 -10.20
C GLU A 45 3.84 8.90 -8.99
N ARG A 46 3.08 9.98 -9.22
CA ARG A 46 2.65 10.88 -8.14
C ARG A 46 1.60 10.21 -7.26
N ARG A 47 0.66 9.44 -7.81
CA ARG A 47 -0.30 8.65 -7.02
C ARG A 47 0.40 7.61 -6.14
N LYS A 48 1.41 6.93 -6.70
CA LYS A 48 2.28 6.02 -5.94
C LYS A 48 3.04 6.76 -4.83
N ALA A 49 3.62 7.93 -5.11
CA ALA A 49 4.32 8.71 -4.09
C ALA A 49 3.38 9.15 -2.96
N ILE A 50 2.15 9.55 -3.27
CA ILE A 50 1.12 9.90 -2.27
C ILE A 50 0.73 8.67 -1.44
N LEU A 51 0.53 7.50 -2.08
CA LEU A 51 0.29 6.25 -1.37
C LEU A 51 1.41 5.95 -0.36
N LEU A 52 2.67 6.01 -0.81
CA LEU A 52 3.83 5.78 0.06
C LEU A 52 3.94 6.82 1.19
N HIS A 53 3.59 8.06 0.92
CA HIS A 53 3.55 9.11 1.94
C HIS A 53 2.48 8.81 3.01
N SER A 54 1.28 8.40 2.59
CA SER A 54 0.15 8.08 3.47
C SER A 54 0.31 6.76 4.24
N LEU A 55 1.21 5.87 3.80
CA LEU A 55 1.53 4.64 4.53
C LEU A 55 2.23 4.87 5.87
N GLY A 56 3.00 5.95 5.98
CA GLY A 56 3.87 6.20 7.13
C GLY A 56 5.24 5.47 7.04
N PRO A 57 6.13 5.72 8.02
CA PRO A 57 7.53 5.28 7.96
C PRO A 57 7.70 3.76 7.85
N GLU A 58 6.91 2.99 8.60
CA GLU A 58 7.01 1.53 8.57
C GLU A 58 6.41 0.92 7.31
N GLY A 59 5.32 1.49 6.80
CA GLY A 59 4.76 1.05 5.51
C GLY A 59 5.73 1.32 4.35
N GLN A 60 6.49 2.42 4.38
CA GLN A 60 7.57 2.68 3.42
C GLN A 60 8.72 1.68 3.56
N ARG A 61 9.12 1.34 4.79
CA ARG A 61 10.15 0.32 5.05
C ARG A 61 9.75 -1.03 4.45
N ILE A 62 8.51 -1.47 4.68
CA ILE A 62 7.97 -2.71 4.10
C ILE A 62 7.98 -2.64 2.58
N PHE A 63 7.54 -1.52 2.00
CA PHE A 63 7.57 -1.33 0.56
C PHE A 63 8.98 -1.42 -0.02
N ASN A 64 9.96 -0.80 0.64
CA ASN A 64 11.36 -0.85 0.20
C ASN A 64 11.90 -2.28 0.25
N ILE A 65 11.61 -3.03 1.32
CA ILE A 65 11.99 -4.45 1.43
C ILE A 65 11.36 -5.26 0.29
N LEU A 66 10.05 -5.11 0.06
CA LEU A 66 9.35 -5.81 -1.02
C LEU A 66 9.91 -5.44 -2.40
N SER A 67 10.24 -4.17 -2.63
CA SER A 67 10.82 -3.72 -3.89
C SER A 67 12.21 -4.30 -4.15
N VAL A 68 13.03 -4.47 -3.09
CA VAL A 68 14.34 -5.10 -3.17
C VAL A 68 14.20 -6.61 -3.42
N SER A 69 13.26 -7.29 -2.75
CA SER A 69 12.96 -8.70 -3.01
C SER A 69 12.44 -8.94 -4.42
N GLN A 70 11.54 -8.09 -4.93
CA GLN A 70 11.04 -8.18 -6.30
C GLN A 70 12.12 -7.86 -7.35
N ALA A 71 13.09 -6.99 -7.03
CA ALA A 71 14.24 -6.76 -7.90
C ALA A 71 15.19 -7.96 -7.96
N ALA A 72 15.28 -8.74 -6.87
CA ALA A 72 16.06 -9.97 -6.84
C ALA A 72 15.36 -11.13 -7.59
N GLU A 73 14.03 -11.19 -7.57
CA GLU A 73 13.24 -12.24 -8.23
C GLU A 73 13.01 -12.01 -9.74
N LYS A 74 13.18 -10.77 -10.23
CA LYS A 74 12.98 -10.40 -11.65
C LYS A 74 14.06 -10.92 -12.64
N THR A 75 14.82 -11.95 -12.28
CA THR A 75 15.80 -12.55 -13.21
C THR A 75 15.18 -13.59 -14.15
N GLU A 76 13.97 -14.09 -13.89
CA GLU A 76 13.36 -15.11 -14.74
C GLU A 76 11.88 -14.81 -15.05
N GLU A 77 11.59 -14.82 -16.35
CA GLU A 77 10.28 -14.78 -17.04
C GLU A 77 9.67 -13.41 -17.43
N GLU A 78 9.90 -13.04 -18.70
CA GLU A 78 8.99 -12.25 -19.54
C GLU A 78 7.71 -13.05 -19.84
N ASP A 79 6.53 -12.42 -19.84
CA ASP A 79 5.59 -12.55 -20.96
C ASP A 79 4.49 -11.47 -20.89
N GLY A 80 4.15 -10.90 -22.04
CA GLY A 80 3.21 -9.79 -22.18
C GLY A 80 1.78 -10.26 -22.43
N THR A 81 0.80 -9.55 -21.86
CA THR A 81 -0.51 -9.26 -22.48
C THR A 81 -1.37 -8.40 -21.54
N GLY A 82 -1.88 -7.28 -22.08
CA GLY A 82 -3.19 -6.73 -21.72
C GLY A 82 -3.22 -5.65 -20.64
N ALA A 83 -3.20 -4.38 -21.08
CA ALA A 83 -3.27 -3.14 -20.29
C ALA A 83 -2.10 -2.98 -19.32
N THR A 84 -1.18 -2.05 -19.58
CA THR A 84 -0.10 -1.71 -18.65
C THR A 84 -0.71 -1.49 -17.26
N PRO A 85 -0.54 -2.44 -16.30
CA PRO A 85 -1.09 -2.22 -14.98
C PRO A 85 -0.37 -1.01 -14.45
N ASP A 86 -1.13 -0.01 -14.03
CA ASP A 86 -0.54 1.26 -13.68
C ASP A 86 0.54 1.03 -12.61
N VAL A 87 1.63 1.79 -12.64
CA VAL A 87 2.72 1.65 -11.65
C VAL A 87 2.17 1.76 -10.21
N TYR A 88 1.06 2.49 -10.07
CA TYR A 88 0.21 2.55 -8.89
C TYR A 88 -0.48 1.22 -8.57
N ASP A 89 -1.21 0.61 -9.51
CA ASP A 89 -2.00 -0.61 -9.29
C ASP A 89 -1.12 -1.80 -8.89
N SER A 90 0.05 -1.94 -9.52
CA SER A 90 1.03 -2.97 -9.16
C SER A 90 1.57 -2.81 -7.73
N ALA A 91 1.83 -1.56 -7.30
CA ALA A 91 2.27 -1.27 -5.94
C ALA A 91 1.17 -1.54 -4.90
N VAL A 92 -0.08 -1.20 -5.22
CA VAL A 92 -1.25 -1.49 -4.37
C VAL A 92 -1.45 -2.99 -4.22
N ALA A 93 -1.36 -3.76 -5.32
CA ALA A 93 -1.53 -5.21 -5.29
C ALA A 93 -0.45 -5.91 -4.45
N ALA A 94 0.82 -5.51 -4.59
CA ALA A 94 1.91 -6.06 -3.80
C ALA A 94 1.72 -5.79 -2.30
N GLN A 95 1.30 -4.57 -1.93
CA GLN A 95 1.03 -4.20 -0.54
C GLN A 95 -0.21 -4.94 0.00
N ALA A 96 -1.29 -5.04 -0.78
CA ALA A 96 -2.49 -5.78 -0.40
C ALA A 96 -2.17 -7.24 -0.06
N LYS A 97 -1.42 -7.92 -0.94
CA LYS A 97 -1.00 -9.31 -0.72
C LYS A 97 -0.18 -9.47 0.56
N HIS A 98 0.76 -8.56 0.81
CA HIS A 98 1.59 -8.61 2.01
C HIS A 98 0.77 -8.38 3.28
N PHE A 99 -0.10 -7.37 3.29
CA PHE A 99 -0.90 -7.03 4.47
C PHE A 99 -2.02 -8.03 4.73
N ASP A 100 -2.68 -8.57 3.71
CA ASP A 100 -3.68 -9.62 3.89
C ASP A 100 -3.05 -10.92 4.42
N SER A 101 -1.90 -11.33 3.87
CA SER A 101 -1.15 -12.49 4.37
C SER A 101 -0.68 -12.30 5.82
N THR A 102 -0.09 -11.13 6.12
CA THR A 102 0.42 -10.83 7.47
C THR A 102 -0.73 -10.72 8.49
N CYS A 103 -1.87 -10.14 8.11
CA CYS A 103 -3.04 -10.06 8.98
C CYS A 103 -3.63 -11.45 9.28
N ASN A 104 -3.68 -12.34 8.29
CA ASN A 104 -4.19 -13.70 8.47
C ASN A 104 -3.31 -14.53 9.40
N LEU A 105 -1.97 -14.48 9.24
CA LEU A 105 -1.03 -15.21 10.10
C LEU A 105 -1.11 -14.78 11.57
N VAL A 106 -1.40 -13.51 11.85
CA VAL A 106 -1.53 -12.99 13.21
C VAL A 106 -2.87 -13.38 13.84
N ILE A 107 -3.96 -13.38 13.07
CA ILE A 107 -5.27 -13.87 13.55
C ILE A 107 -5.18 -15.35 13.91
N GLU A 108 -4.52 -16.16 13.07
CA GLU A 108 -4.32 -17.58 13.35
C GLU A 108 -3.46 -17.80 14.60
N ARG A 109 -2.36 -17.07 14.77
CA ARG A 109 -1.52 -17.17 15.97
C ARG A 109 -2.27 -16.89 17.27
N HIS A 110 -3.19 -15.91 17.27
CA HIS A 110 -4.03 -15.65 18.43
C HIS A 110 -5.10 -16.73 18.67
N ARG A 111 -5.52 -17.47 17.63
CA ARG A 111 -6.49 -18.57 17.76
C ARG A 111 -5.89 -19.82 18.39
N PHE A 112 -4.56 -19.97 18.38
CA PHE A 112 -3.86 -21.11 19.00
C PHE A 112 -3.55 -20.95 20.50
N HIS A 113 -3.89 -19.82 21.13
CA HIS A 113 -3.70 -19.59 22.57
C HIS A 113 -5.00 -19.68 23.39
N ARG A 114 -5.87 -20.68 23.11
CA ARG A 114 -7.08 -20.92 23.91
C ARG A 114 -7.13 -22.35 24.46
#